data_AF-E7QTA9-F1
#
_entry.id   AF-E7QTA9-F1
#
_cell.length_a   1.000
_cell.length_b   1.000
_cell.length_c   1.000
_cell.angle_alpha   90.00
_cell.angle_beta   90.00
_cell.angle_gamma   90.00
#
_symmetry.space_group_name_H-M   'P 1'
#
loop_
_entity.id
_entity.type
_entity.pdbx_description
1 polymer ?
#
loop_
_entity_poly.entity_id
_entity_poly.type
_entity_poly.pdbx_seq_one_letter_code
_entity_poly.pdbx_strand_id
1 'polypeptide(L)'
;MKAPVISAPTGGPKRRWFKWLGAFMLLLNAGFLALLGPRALSHLEQLAQFGVGILGGLLLILSGVELPWDVGWYRLAGLGYVCLAVSFLFTGVLADNGLGWIAVNAVGALSLAFFGFDMMRGGRHFKVDADAEV
;
A
#
# COMPACT_ATOMS: atom_id res chain seq x y z
N MET A 1 -4.20 40.07 -12.26
CA MET A 1 -3.75 39.30 -11.08
C MET A 1 -4.73 38.14 -10.89
N LYS A 2 -4.30 36.89 -11.10
CA LYS A 2 -5.15 35.71 -10.81
C LYS A 2 -5.16 35.51 -9.30
N ALA A 3 -6.35 35.45 -8.69
CA ALA A 3 -6.49 35.17 -7.28
C ALA A 3 -5.95 33.76 -6.96
N PRO A 4 -5.19 33.57 -5.87
CA PRO A 4 -4.76 32.24 -5.43
C PRO A 4 -6.00 31.44 -5.04
N VAL A 5 -6.23 30.32 -5.72
CA VAL A 5 -7.29 29.38 -5.36
C VAL A 5 -6.79 28.62 -4.14
N ILE A 6 -7.15 29.10 -2.95
CA ILE A 6 -6.94 28.37 -1.69
C ILE A 6 -7.91 27.19 -1.72
N SER A 7 -7.43 26.03 -2.16
CA SER A 7 -8.15 24.77 -2.00
C SER A 7 -8.31 24.52 -0.50
N ALA A 8 -9.55 24.46 -0.04
CA ALA A 8 -9.86 24.16 1.35
C ALA A 8 -9.15 22.86 1.79
N PRO A 9 -8.56 22.80 3.00
CA PRO A 9 -7.95 21.57 3.49
C PRO A 9 -9.05 20.50 3.55
N THR A 10 -8.97 19.46 2.73
CA THR A 10 -10.05 18.47 2.65
C THR A 10 -10.00 17.45 3.79
N GLY A 11 -9.09 17.65 4.75
CA GLY A 11 -8.89 16.74 5.88
C GLY A 11 -8.33 15.37 5.47
N GLY A 12 -8.06 15.17 4.19
CA GLY A 12 -7.50 13.93 3.67
C GLY A 12 -6.01 13.78 3.99
N PRO A 13 -5.49 12.54 4.10
CA PRO A 13 -4.06 12.32 4.26
C PRO A 13 -3.30 12.87 3.04
N LYS A 14 -2.18 13.54 3.28
CA LYS A 14 -1.32 14.11 2.24
C LYS A 14 -0.61 13.02 1.44
N ARG A 15 -0.33 13.26 0.14
CA ARG A 15 0.47 12.35 -0.71
C ARG A 15 1.78 11.90 -0.05
N ARG A 16 2.53 12.80 0.60
CA ARG A 16 3.75 12.45 1.38
C ARG A 16 3.57 11.36 2.42
N TRP A 17 2.35 11.13 2.91
CA TRP A 17 2.06 10.07 3.88
C TRP A 17 2.30 8.67 3.31
N PHE A 18 2.08 8.44 2.02
CA PHE A 18 2.32 7.12 1.40
C PHE A 18 3.79 6.71 1.47
N LYS A 19 4.72 7.67 1.45
CA LYS A 19 6.14 7.41 1.65
C LYS A 19 6.39 6.77 3.01
N TRP A 20 5.80 7.32 4.06
CA TRP A 20 5.94 6.81 5.42
C TRP A 20 5.24 5.46 5.60
N LEU A 21 4.07 5.29 5.00
CA LEU A 21 3.36 4.01 5.02
C LEU A 21 4.15 2.90 4.33
N GLY A 22 4.69 3.18 3.13
CA GLY A 22 5.52 2.23 2.40
C GLY A 22 6.80 1.89 3.17
N ALA A 23 7.47 2.89 3.75
CA ALA A 23 8.66 2.68 4.59
C ALA A 23 8.35 1.84 5.83
N PHE A 24 7.21 2.10 6.49
CA PHE A 24 6.74 1.31 7.62
C PHE A 24 6.49 -0.15 7.23
N MET A 25 5.85 -0.40 6.08
CA MET A 25 5.63 -1.76 5.58
C MET A 25 6.94 -2.48 5.25
N LEU A 26 7.92 -1.79 4.66
CA LEU A 26 9.25 -2.36 4.43
C LEU A 26 9.98 -2.68 5.74
N LEU A 27 9.87 -1.80 6.74
CA LEU A 27 10.46 -2.02 8.06
C LEU A 27 9.83 -3.22 8.76
N LEU A 28 8.50 -3.39 8.67
CA LEU A 28 7.83 -4.59 9.18
C LEU A 28 8.33 -5.86 8.50
N ASN A 29 8.42 -5.88 7.17
CA ASN A 29 8.96 -7.03 6.43
C ASN A 29 10.42 -7.32 6.85
N ALA A 30 11.27 -6.31 6.91
CA ALA A 30 12.65 -6.45 7.34
C ALA A 30 12.75 -6.96 8.79
N GLY A 31 11.91 -6.44 9.70
CA GLY A 31 11.84 -6.86 11.10
C GLY A 31 11.43 -8.32 11.24
N PHE A 32 10.42 -8.77 10.48
CA PHE A 32 10.02 -10.17 10.46
C PHE A 32 11.15 -11.07 9.96
N LEU A 33 11.85 -10.67 8.90
CA LEU A 33 12.99 -11.44 8.38
C LEU A 33 14.16 -11.46 9.36
N ALA A 34 14.41 -10.36 10.08
CA ALA A 34 15.45 -10.30 11.11
C ALA A 34 15.13 -11.19 12.31
N LEU A 35 13.85 -11.29 12.71
CA LEU A 35 13.40 -12.08 13.85
C LEU A 35 13.31 -13.58 13.54
N LEU A 36 12.73 -13.94 12.39
CA LEU A 36 12.50 -15.33 11.99
C LEU A 36 13.68 -15.93 11.20
N GLY A 37 14.55 -15.07 10.68
CA GLY A 37 15.68 -15.42 9.83
C GLY A 37 15.26 -15.87 8.42
N PRO A 38 16.25 -16.20 7.56
CA PRO A 38 16.01 -16.62 6.17
C PRO A 38 15.17 -17.88 6.03
N ARG A 39 15.05 -18.69 7.10
CA ARG A 39 14.22 -19.90 7.13
C ARG A 39 12.73 -19.58 6.94
N ALA A 40 12.31 -18.36 7.25
CA ALA A 40 10.95 -17.88 6.99
C ALA A 40 10.62 -17.70 5.50
N LEU A 41 11.60 -17.87 4.60
CA LEU A 41 11.42 -17.81 3.15
C LEU A 41 11.57 -19.19 2.49
N SER A 42 11.53 -20.26 3.30
CA SER A 42 11.71 -21.63 2.81
C SER A 42 10.52 -22.14 2.01
N HIS A 43 9.33 -21.58 2.22
CA HIS A 43 8.11 -21.92 1.48
C HIS A 43 7.84 -20.89 0.38
N LEU A 44 7.41 -21.38 -0.80
CA LEU A 44 7.13 -20.54 -1.96
C LEU A 44 6.05 -19.47 -1.67
N GLU A 45 5.05 -19.81 -0.86
CA GLU A 45 3.98 -18.90 -0.46
C GLU A 45 4.50 -17.73 0.38
N GLN A 46 5.40 -18.01 1.32
CA GLN A 46 6.04 -16.98 2.16
C GLN A 46 6.95 -16.09 1.32
N LEU A 47 7.72 -16.69 0.41
CA LEU A 47 8.56 -15.94 -0.53
C LEU A 47 7.71 -15.01 -1.42
N ALA A 48 6.60 -15.51 -1.97
CA ALA A 48 5.67 -14.72 -2.77
C ALA A 48 5.02 -13.60 -1.95
N GLN A 49 4.57 -13.90 -0.72
CA GLN A 49 4.01 -12.92 0.21
C GLN A 49 4.98 -11.76 0.47
N PHE A 50 6.22 -12.09 0.83
CA PHE A 50 7.28 -11.11 1.10
C PHE A 50 7.63 -10.32 -0.15
N GLY A 51 7.81 -10.99 -1.30
CA GLY A 51 8.14 -10.32 -2.56
C GLY A 51 7.07 -9.31 -2.99
N VAL A 52 5.80 -9.71 -2.94
CA VAL A 52 4.68 -8.83 -3.28
C VAL A 52 4.49 -7.74 -2.22
N GLY A 53 4.72 -8.03 -0.94
CA GLY A 53 4.67 -7.05 0.14
C GLY A 53 5.75 -5.97 0.01
N ILE A 54 6.98 -6.37 -0.31
CA ILE A 54 8.10 -5.45 -0.60
C ILE A 54 7.77 -4.60 -1.82
N LEU A 55 7.28 -5.21 -2.91
CA LEU A 55 6.88 -4.49 -4.10
C LEU A 55 5.79 -3.45 -3.78
N GLY A 56 4.79 -3.81 -2.98
CA GLY A 56 3.74 -2.91 -2.53
C GLY A 56 4.29 -1.73 -1.71
N GLY A 57 5.19 -2.00 -0.77
CA GLY A 57 5.88 -0.97 0.02
C GLY A 57 6.71 -0.01 -0.83
N LEU A 58 7.45 -0.54 -1.82
CA LEU A 58 8.24 0.28 -2.75
C LEU A 58 7.34 1.16 -3.62
N LEU A 59 6.24 0.63 -4.16
CA LEU A 59 5.29 1.40 -4.96
C LEU A 59 4.66 2.54 -4.15
N LEU A 60 4.34 2.31 -2.87
CA LEU A 60 3.86 3.35 -1.96
C LEU A 60 4.93 4.43 -1.72
N ILE A 61 6.20 4.05 -1.54
CA ILE A 61 7.30 5.02 -1.44
C ILE A 61 7.42 5.85 -2.72
N LEU A 62 7.41 5.19 -3.88
CA LEU A 62 7.52 5.83 -5.19
C LEU A 62 6.34 6.79 -5.44
N SER A 63 5.14 6.46 -4.96
CA SER A 63 3.98 7.36 -5.06
C SER A 63 4.15 8.67 -4.27
N GLY A 64 4.95 8.64 -3.20
CA GLY A 64 5.19 9.79 -2.33
C GLY A 64 6.34 10.69 -2.78
N VAL A 65 7.05 10.35 -3.86
CA VAL A 65 8.16 11.14 -4.41
C VAL A 65 7.84 11.63 -5.82
N GLU A 66 8.48 12.72 -6.22
CA GLU A 66 8.42 13.21 -7.60
C GLU A 66 9.26 12.31 -8.49
N LEU A 67 8.65 11.82 -9.56
CA LEU A 67 9.27 10.91 -10.51
C LEU A 67 9.46 11.63 -11.84
N PRO A 68 10.56 11.34 -12.57
CA PRO A 68 10.86 12.01 -13.84
C PRO A 68 9.96 11.56 -15.01
N TRP A 69 9.15 10.52 -14.82
CA TRP A 69 8.23 9.96 -15.81
C TRP A 69 6.77 10.24 -15.46
N ASP A 70 5.93 10.38 -16.48
CA ASP A 70 4.51 10.77 -16.41
C ASP A 70 3.60 9.63 -15.90
N VAL A 71 3.92 9.11 -14.72
CA VAL A 71 3.10 8.12 -14.03
C VAL A 71 2.42 8.82 -12.86
N GLY A 72 1.09 8.97 -12.94
CA GLY A 72 0.30 9.56 -11.87
C GLY A 72 0.53 8.86 -10.53
N TRP A 73 0.89 9.63 -9.50
CA TRP A 73 1.19 9.13 -8.15
C TRP A 73 0.07 8.24 -7.59
N TYR A 74 -1.19 8.55 -7.91
CA TYR A 74 -2.38 7.80 -7.51
C TYR A 74 -2.42 6.38 -8.09
N ARG A 75 -1.87 6.17 -9.30
CA ARG A 75 -1.76 4.84 -9.90
C ARG A 75 -0.73 3.98 -9.17
N LEU A 76 0.41 4.58 -8.81
CA LEU A 76 1.47 3.90 -8.06
C LEU A 76 1.02 3.56 -6.64
N ALA A 77 0.39 4.52 -5.95
CA ALA A 77 -0.15 4.29 -4.62
C ALA A 77 -1.21 3.19 -4.65
N GLY A 78 -2.17 3.28 -5.59
CA GLY A 78 -3.23 2.31 -5.73
C GLY A 78 -2.73 0.90 -6.07
N LEU A 79 -1.73 0.78 -6.97
CA LEU A 79 -1.08 -0.50 -7.26
C LEU A 79 -0.34 -1.04 -6.03
N GLY A 80 0.31 -0.18 -5.25
CA GLY A 80 0.94 -0.55 -3.98
C GLY A 80 -0.05 -1.17 -2.99
N TYR A 81 -1.23 -0.57 -2.83
CA TYR A 81 -2.31 -1.14 -2.00
C TYR A 81 -2.84 -2.47 -2.52
N VAL A 82 -2.97 -2.65 -3.83
CA VAL A 82 -3.36 -3.94 -4.42
C VAL A 82 -2.30 -5.00 -4.17
N CYS A 83 -1.02 -4.66 -4.29
CA CYS A 83 0.07 -5.57 -3.92
C CYS A 83 -0.03 -5.96 -2.44
N LEU A 84 -0.23 -5.00 -1.53
CA LEU A 84 -0.41 -5.31 -0.11
C LEU A 84 -1.62 -6.21 0.13
N ALA A 85 -2.76 -5.94 -0.51
CA ALA A 85 -3.95 -6.78 -0.42
C ALA A 85 -3.67 -8.24 -0.84
N VAL A 86 -2.96 -8.41 -1.96
CA VAL A 86 -2.55 -9.73 -2.46
C VAL A 86 -1.61 -10.42 -1.47
N SER A 87 -0.65 -9.69 -0.89
CA SER A 87 0.24 -10.22 0.15
C SER A 87 -0.55 -10.79 1.34
N PHE A 88 -1.60 -10.10 1.80
CA PHE A 88 -2.46 -10.57 2.91
C PHE A 88 -3.20 -11.88 2.62
N LEU A 89 -3.49 -12.21 1.36
CA LEU A 89 -4.14 -13.47 1.00
C LEU A 89 -3.23 -14.68 1.27
N PHE A 90 -1.91 -14.51 1.11
CA PHE A 90 -0.93 -15.56 1.40
C PHE A 90 -0.82 -15.85 2.91
N THR A 91 -0.95 -14.83 3.75
CA THR A 91 -0.85 -14.98 5.22
C THR A 91 -2.07 -15.63 5.86
N GLY A 92 -3.26 -15.35 5.31
CA GLY A 92 -4.52 -15.67 5.98
C GLY A 92 -5.28 -16.84 5.38
N VAL A 93 -5.30 -16.97 4.05
CA VAL A 93 -6.19 -17.90 3.33
C VAL A 93 -5.48 -19.21 2.98
N LEU A 94 -4.19 -19.14 2.67
CA LEU A 94 -3.38 -20.30 2.26
C LEU A 94 -2.69 -20.99 3.44
N ALA A 95 -2.43 -20.26 4.52
CA ALA A 95 -2.04 -20.84 5.79
C ALA A 95 -3.30 -21.39 6.48
N ASP A 96 -3.29 -22.69 6.79
CA ASP A 96 -4.39 -23.53 7.32
C ASP A 96 -4.87 -23.08 8.72
N ASN A 97 -5.37 -21.85 8.77
CA ASN A 97 -5.76 -21.13 9.97
C ASN A 97 -7.27 -21.25 10.18
N GLY A 98 -7.74 -21.11 11.42
CA GLY A 98 -9.17 -21.17 11.72
C GLY A 98 -10.00 -20.13 10.91
N LEU A 99 -11.25 -20.48 10.58
CA LEU A 99 -12.17 -19.67 9.75
C LEU A 99 -12.24 -18.19 10.14
N GLY A 100 -12.17 -17.86 11.44
CA GLY A 100 -12.18 -16.47 11.90
C GLY A 100 -10.97 -15.66 11.41
N TRP A 101 -9.79 -16.27 11.37
CA TRP A 101 -8.56 -15.62 10.88
C TRP A 101 -8.59 -15.41 9.37
N ILE A 102 -9.11 -16.41 8.63
CA ILE A 102 -9.37 -16.33 7.18
C ILE A 102 -10.31 -15.15 6.91
N ALA A 103 -11.42 -15.04 7.65
CA ALA A 103 -12.39 -13.97 7.46
C ALA A 103 -11.80 -12.57 7.71
N VAL A 104 -11.03 -12.40 8.80
CA VAL A 104 -10.37 -11.12 9.10
C VAL A 104 -9.37 -10.73 8.01
N ASN A 105 -8.54 -11.68 7.54
CA ASN A 105 -7.58 -11.41 6.46
C ASN A 105 -8.27 -11.13 5.13
N ALA A 106 -9.33 -11.86 4.80
CA ALA A 106 -10.10 -11.63 3.58
C ALA A 106 -10.75 -10.24 3.58
N VAL A 107 -11.38 -9.83 4.69
CA VAL A 107 -11.96 -8.50 4.84
C VAL A 107 -10.89 -7.42 4.76
N GLY A 108 -9.75 -7.61 5.43
CA GLY A 108 -8.61 -6.69 5.35
C GLY A 108 -8.05 -6.55 3.93
N ALA A 109 -7.81 -7.67 3.25
CA ALA A 109 -7.33 -7.69 1.87
C ALA A 109 -8.32 -7.02 0.92
N LEU A 110 -9.62 -7.33 1.02
CA LEU A 110 -10.66 -6.71 0.20
C LEU A 110 -10.75 -5.20 0.43
N SER A 111 -10.60 -4.75 1.68
CA SER A 111 -10.63 -3.33 2.02
C SER A 111 -9.44 -2.58 1.40
N LEU A 112 -8.23 -3.16 1.49
CA LEU A 112 -7.03 -2.62 0.86
C LEU A 112 -7.14 -2.62 -0.67
N ALA A 113 -7.66 -3.70 -1.26
CA ALA A 113 -7.86 -3.81 -2.70
C ALA A 113 -8.88 -2.77 -3.20
N PHE A 114 -9.99 -2.59 -2.49
CA PHE A 114 -10.99 -1.57 -2.80
C PHE A 114 -10.41 -0.17 -2.73
N PHE A 115 -9.65 0.14 -1.67
CA PHE A 115 -8.97 1.43 -1.53
C PHE A 115 -7.99 1.68 -2.68
N GLY A 116 -7.13 0.71 -2.98
CA GLY A 116 -6.16 0.82 -4.06
C GLY A 116 -6.81 1.00 -5.43
N PHE A 117 -7.89 0.26 -5.69
CA PHE A 117 -8.62 0.33 -6.94
C PHE A 117 -9.40 1.63 -7.13
N ASP A 118 -10.04 2.13 -6.07
CA ASP A 118 -10.70 3.43 -6.08
C ASP A 118 -9.69 4.54 -6.40
N MET A 119 -8.50 4.48 -5.79
CA MET A 119 -7.43 5.43 -6.02
C MET A 119 -6.90 5.40 -7.46
N MET A 120 -6.70 4.21 -8.05
CA MET A 120 -6.30 4.09 -9.45
C MET A 120 -7.34 4.69 -10.41
N ARG A 121 -8.63 4.69 -10.03
CA ARG A 121 -9.74 5.26 -10.80
C ARG A 121 -10.00 6.74 -10.52
N GLY A 122 -9.17 7.39 -9.71
CA GLY A 122 -9.28 8.82 -9.41
C GLY A 122 -10.01 9.16 -8.11
N GLY A 123 -10.25 8.18 -7.22
CA GLY A 123 -10.63 8.42 -5.83
C GLY A 123 -12.06 8.94 -5.63
N ARG A 124 -13.08 8.17 -6.06
CA ARG A 124 -14.49 8.59 -5.87
C ARG A 124 -14.88 8.50 -4.39
N HIS A 125 -14.39 7.50 -3.68
CA HIS A 125 -14.76 7.22 -2.30
C HIS A 125 -13.69 7.74 -1.33
N PHE A 126 -12.41 7.68 -1.71
CA PHE A 126 -11.30 8.16 -0.90
C PHE A 126 -10.59 9.34 -1.57
N LYS A 127 -10.72 10.52 -0.95
CA LYS A 127 -10.02 11.72 -1.36
C LYS A 127 -8.68 11.82 -0.63
N VAL A 128 -7.62 12.00 -1.42
CA VAL A 128 -6.27 12.20 -0.93
C VAL A 128 -5.78 13.51 -1.50
N ASP A 129 -5.38 14.42 -0.62
CA ASP A 129 -4.86 15.71 -1.02
C ASP A 129 -3.47 15.52 -1.65
N ALA A 130 -3.37 15.88 -2.93
CA ALA A 130 -2.08 16.10 -3.54
C ALA A 130 -1.38 17.22 -2.75
N ASP A 131 -0.11 17.03 -2.41
CA ASP A 131 0.65 18.10 -1.78
C ASP A 131 0.60 19.34 -2.69
N ALA A 132 0.22 20.49 -2.13
CA ALA A 132 0.30 21.75 -2.85
C ALA A 132 1.74 21.94 -3.34
N GLU A 133 1.88 22.18 -4.65
CA GLU A 133 3.16 22.59 -5.24
C GLU A 133 3.65 23.83 -4.47
N VAL A 134 4.82 23.71 -3.84
CA VAL A 134 5.54 24.86 -3.23
C VAL A 134 6.36 25.52 -4.31
#